data_AF-A0A1Y4E4H8-F1
#
_entry.id   AF-A0A1Y4E4H8-F1
#
_cell.length_a   1.000
_cell.length_b   1.000
_cell.length_c   1.000
_cell.angle_alpha   90.00
_cell.angle_beta   90.00
_cell.angle_gamma   90.00
#
_symmetry.space_group_name_H-M   'P 1'
#
loop_
_entity.id
_entity.type
_entity.pdbx_description
1 polymer ?
#
loop_
_entity_poly.entity_id
_entity_poly.type
_entity_poly.pdbx_seq_one_letter_code
_entity_poly.pdbx_strand_id
1 'polypeptide(L)'
;MLSMANSKGTGDGMERSITRGELEAALVRSCAPVLLGVKPANLFTFCGCFGCGGADGDTSSCPSPVAPSDDARCARRRDALSRLVRDLDATLTPYGMRCRVIAWRSFGALVLAYRPTLVERCLKDAEVARELSCLGYPARLGPVSVASSRPCGPQGPARAGDALDGCVEHLARRFGERGVPHEVGYFLGYPAADVRGFVENEGRDYLCCGCWKVYADVRGAMRRFARYKRCTRRVLHLYGTGVPLTELARDPACAQVA
;
A
#
# COMPACT_ATOMS: atom_id res chain seq x y z
N MET A 1 -8.39 -29.05 -6.14
CA MET A 1 -9.84 -29.18 -5.85
C MET A 1 -10.07 -28.94 -4.36
N LEU A 2 -10.29 -27.69 -3.95
CA LEU A 2 -10.91 -27.40 -2.66
C LEU A 2 -12.11 -26.48 -2.92
N SER A 3 -13.26 -27.15 -2.88
CA SER A 3 -14.64 -26.70 -2.69
C SER A 3 -14.85 -25.19 -2.45
N MET A 4 -15.36 -24.52 -3.49
CA MET A 4 -16.15 -23.29 -3.33
C MET A 4 -17.52 -23.68 -2.75
N ALA A 5 -17.72 -23.45 -1.46
CA ALA A 5 -19.07 -23.43 -0.89
C ALA A 5 -19.70 -22.06 -1.22
N ASN A 6 -20.61 -22.08 -2.17
CA ASN A 6 -21.45 -20.97 -2.59
C ASN A 6 -22.59 -20.79 -1.57
N SER A 7 -22.44 -19.87 -0.61
CA SER A 7 -23.57 -19.40 0.19
C SER A 7 -24.27 -18.28 -0.58
N LYS A 8 -25.34 -18.66 -1.30
CA LYS A 8 -26.43 -17.73 -1.64
C LYS A 8 -27.03 -17.20 -0.34
N GLY A 9 -26.72 -15.96 -0.01
CA GLY A 9 -27.43 -15.16 0.98
C GLY A 9 -28.19 -14.06 0.26
N THR A 10 -29.45 -14.33 -0.08
CA THR A 10 -30.46 -13.30 -0.25
C THR A 10 -30.71 -12.64 1.10
N GLY A 11 -30.39 -11.37 1.24
CA GLY A 11 -30.61 -10.61 2.46
C GLY A 11 -30.19 -9.16 2.25
N ASP A 12 -31.18 -8.32 2.04
CA ASP A 12 -31.30 -6.90 2.41
C ASP A 12 -30.03 -6.03 2.46
N GLY A 13 -30.10 -4.86 1.82
CA GLY A 13 -29.05 -3.85 1.72
C GLY A 13 -28.74 -3.18 3.06
N MET A 14 -28.28 -3.96 4.04
CA MET A 14 -27.84 -3.47 5.34
C MET A 14 -26.49 -2.79 5.15
N GLU A 15 -26.53 -1.46 5.20
CA GLU A 15 -25.38 -0.57 5.16
C GLU A 15 -24.37 -0.98 6.23
N ARG A 16 -23.34 -1.75 5.86
CA ARG A 16 -22.22 -2.03 6.77
C ARG A 16 -21.51 -0.72 7.08
N SER A 17 -21.60 -0.30 8.35
CA SER A 17 -20.87 0.83 8.89
C SER A 17 -19.38 0.56 8.77
N ILE A 18 -18.61 1.57 8.36
CA ILE A 18 -17.15 1.46 8.28
C ILE A 18 -16.62 1.60 9.71
N THR A 19 -16.10 0.52 10.28
CA THR A 19 -15.60 0.53 11.66
C THR A 19 -14.08 0.55 11.73
N ARG A 20 -13.54 1.08 12.84
CA ARG A 20 -12.11 1.01 13.14
C ARG A 20 -11.62 -0.44 13.24
N GLY A 21 -12.39 -1.32 13.88
CA GLY A 21 -12.02 -2.73 14.07
C GLY A 21 -11.89 -3.51 12.76
N GLU A 22 -12.76 -3.25 11.78
CA GLU A 22 -12.64 -3.87 10.45
C GLU A 22 -11.39 -3.39 9.70
N LEU A 23 -11.06 -2.10 9.82
CA LEU A 23 -9.86 -1.52 9.21
C LEU A 23 -8.59 -2.10 9.83
N GLU A 24 -8.52 -2.17 11.17
CA GLU A 24 -7.41 -2.79 11.88
C GLU A 24 -7.27 -4.27 11.53
N ALA A 25 -8.38 -5.02 11.49
CA ALA A 25 -8.35 -6.42 11.09
C ALA A 25 -7.89 -6.61 9.62
N ALA A 26 -8.30 -5.72 8.71
CA ALA A 26 -7.83 -5.73 7.32
C ALA A 26 -6.32 -5.44 7.22
N LEU A 27 -5.84 -4.47 7.99
CA LEU A 27 -4.42 -4.15 8.12
C LEU A 27 -3.64 -5.36 8.67
N VAL A 28 -4.11 -6.00 9.74
CA VAL A 28 -3.44 -7.16 10.33
C VAL A 28 -3.35 -8.33 9.35
N ARG A 29 -4.45 -8.67 8.68
CA ARG A 29 -4.48 -9.76 7.68
C ARG A 29 -3.51 -9.54 6.54
N SER A 30 -3.41 -8.30 6.06
CA SER A 30 -2.69 -7.99 4.83
C SER A 30 -1.26 -7.54 5.09
N CYS A 31 -1.01 -6.82 6.19
CA CYS A 31 0.21 -6.09 6.47
C CYS A 31 0.98 -6.62 7.67
N ALA A 32 0.69 -7.84 8.15
CA ALA A 32 1.45 -8.48 9.23
C ALA A 32 2.99 -8.47 9.06
N PRO A 33 3.55 -8.71 7.87
CA PRO A 33 5.00 -8.57 7.67
C PRO A 33 5.50 -7.12 7.84
N VAL A 34 4.67 -6.12 7.53
CA VAL A 34 4.98 -4.69 7.73
C VAL A 34 4.91 -4.34 9.21
N LEU A 35 3.87 -4.81 9.92
CA LEU A 35 3.73 -4.65 11.36
C LEU A 35 4.97 -5.14 12.11
N LEU A 36 5.55 -6.28 11.72
CA LEU A 36 6.77 -6.82 12.33
C LEU A 36 8.09 -6.24 11.77
N GLY A 37 8.04 -5.26 10.86
CA GLY A 37 9.24 -4.67 10.25
C GLY A 37 10.02 -5.61 9.33
N VAL A 38 9.38 -6.69 8.87
CA VAL A 38 9.96 -7.69 7.98
C VAL A 38 9.82 -7.31 6.50
N LYS A 39 8.78 -6.53 6.16
CA LYS A 39 8.51 -5.99 4.82
C LYS A 39 8.38 -4.46 4.91
N PRO A 40 8.93 -3.68 3.97
CA PRO A 40 8.87 -2.22 4.01
C PRO A 40 7.44 -1.69 3.90
N ALA A 41 6.63 -2.23 3.00
CA ALA A 41 5.25 -1.82 2.81
C ALA A 41 4.35 -2.94 2.29
N ASN A 42 3.05 -2.77 2.44
CA ASN A 42 2.06 -3.58 1.74
C ASN A 42 0.81 -2.76 1.38
N LEU A 43 0.16 -3.18 0.30
CA LEU A 43 -1.15 -2.67 -0.10
C LEU A 43 -2.24 -3.61 0.35
N PHE A 44 -3.39 -3.04 0.72
CA PHE A 44 -4.61 -3.79 0.90
C PHE A 44 -5.82 -2.98 0.45
N THR A 45 -6.85 -3.70 0.00
CA THR A 45 -8.13 -3.09 -0.37
C THR A 45 -9.06 -3.16 0.82
N PHE A 46 -9.49 -2.00 1.32
CA PHE A 46 -10.62 -1.93 2.23
C PHE A 46 -11.90 -1.98 1.39
N CYS A 47 -12.59 -3.12 1.43
CA CYS A 47 -13.76 -3.37 0.60
C CYS A 47 -14.92 -2.45 0.98
N GLY A 48 -15.63 -1.94 -0.02
CA GLY A 48 -16.82 -1.13 0.16
C GLY A 48 -17.14 -0.31 -1.08
N CYS A 49 -18.38 0.20 -1.15
CA CYS A 49 -18.78 1.06 -2.25
C CYS A 49 -18.25 2.47 -2.02
N PHE A 50 -17.22 2.84 -2.77
CA PHE A 50 -16.60 4.18 -2.72
C PHE A 50 -16.61 4.90 -4.06
N GLY A 51 -17.18 4.30 -5.11
CA GLY A 51 -17.41 4.94 -6.40
C GLY A 51 -18.86 4.78 -6.83
N CYS A 52 -19.32 5.68 -7.69
CA CYS A 52 -20.54 5.45 -8.46
C CYS A 52 -20.26 4.34 -9.47
N GLY A 53 -21.20 3.42 -9.64
CA GLY A 53 -21.05 2.21 -10.44
C GLY A 53 -20.71 2.52 -11.89
N GLY A 54 -19.43 2.62 -12.21
CA GLY A 54 -18.90 2.33 -13.53
C GLY A 54 -18.52 0.86 -13.52
N ALA A 55 -19.31 0.04 -14.20
CA ALA A 55 -18.91 -1.31 -14.53
C ALA A 55 -17.57 -1.25 -15.26
N ASP A 56 -16.56 -1.95 -14.74
CA ASP A 56 -15.38 -2.30 -15.50
C ASP A 56 -15.86 -3.23 -16.64
N GLY A 57 -16.00 -2.69 -17.85
CA GLY A 57 -16.14 -3.43 -19.10
C GLY A 57 -17.50 -4.09 -19.38
N ASP A 58 -18.43 -3.35 -19.97
CA ASP A 58 -19.17 -3.83 -21.16
C ASP A 58 -19.87 -2.64 -21.85
N THR A 59 -19.41 -2.33 -23.07
CA THR A 59 -19.98 -1.31 -23.95
C THR A 59 -21.28 -1.83 -24.59
N SER A 60 -22.41 -1.77 -23.87
CA SER A 60 -23.74 -1.67 -24.49
C SER A 60 -24.86 -1.45 -23.47
N SER A 61 -24.95 -0.27 -22.87
CA SER A 61 -26.23 0.27 -22.41
C SER A 61 -26.09 1.74 -22.09
N CYS A 62 -27.10 2.52 -22.48
CA CYS A 62 -27.20 3.96 -22.33
C CYS A 62 -26.77 4.45 -20.94
N PRO A 63 -26.05 5.58 -20.82
CA PRO A 63 -25.73 6.15 -19.52
C PRO A 63 -27.02 6.69 -18.89
N SER A 64 -27.60 5.93 -17.96
CA SER A 64 -28.57 6.52 -17.03
C SER A 64 -27.81 7.52 -16.14
N PRO A 65 -28.34 8.74 -15.94
CA PRO A 65 -27.71 9.72 -15.07
C PRO A 65 -27.63 9.13 -13.66
N VAL A 66 -26.39 9.02 -13.16
CA VAL A 66 -26.12 8.60 -11.78
C VAL A 66 -26.87 9.56 -10.86
N ALA A 67 -27.73 9.02 -9.99
CA ALA A 67 -28.54 9.86 -9.11
C ALA A 67 -27.63 10.70 -8.20
N PRO A 68 -27.89 12.00 -7.99
CA PRO A 68 -27.08 12.88 -7.12
C PRO A 68 -26.87 12.34 -5.69
N SER A 69 -27.75 11.44 -5.24
CA SER A 69 -27.70 10.75 -3.95
C SER A 69 -26.54 9.75 -3.82
N ASP A 70 -26.10 9.13 -4.93
CA ASP A 70 -25.03 8.13 -4.94
C ASP A 70 -23.65 8.79 -4.82
N ASP A 71 -23.45 9.95 -5.43
CA ASP A 71 -22.24 10.77 -5.32
C ASP A 71 -22.05 11.28 -3.89
N ALA A 72 -23.10 11.87 -3.31
CA ALA A 72 -23.07 12.34 -1.93
C ALA A 72 -22.83 11.20 -0.93
N ARG A 73 -23.38 10.00 -1.20
CA ARG A 73 -23.12 8.80 -0.39
C ARG A 73 -21.67 8.35 -0.49
N CYS A 74 -21.12 8.26 -1.70
CA CYS A 74 -19.73 7.88 -1.91
C CYS A 74 -18.78 8.87 -1.23
N ALA A 75 -19.03 10.18 -1.35
CA ALA A 75 -18.26 11.21 -0.67
C ALA A 75 -18.26 11.02 0.85
N ARG A 76 -19.42 10.86 1.49
CA ARG A 76 -19.52 10.60 2.94
C ARG A 76 -18.74 9.36 3.38
N ARG A 77 -18.78 8.27 2.59
CA ARG A 77 -18.04 7.04 2.89
C ARG A 77 -16.53 7.23 2.73
N ARG A 78 -16.09 7.95 1.68
CA ARG A 78 -14.68 8.31 1.50
C ARG A 78 -14.17 9.16 2.68
N ASP A 79 -14.95 10.13 3.12
CA ASP A 79 -14.60 10.98 4.27
C ASP A 79 -14.54 10.19 5.58
N ALA A 80 -15.49 9.28 5.80
CA ALA A 80 -15.49 8.40 6.96
C ALA A 80 -14.25 7.49 7.00
N LEU A 81 -13.94 6.81 5.89
CA LEU A 81 -12.75 5.96 5.83
C LEU A 81 -11.46 6.77 5.92
N SER A 82 -11.39 7.95 5.29
CA SER A 82 -10.21 8.82 5.35
C SER A 82 -9.91 9.28 6.77
N ARG A 83 -10.95 9.59 7.57
CA ARG A 83 -10.79 9.89 9.00
C ARG A 83 -10.24 8.69 9.76
N LEU A 84 -10.83 7.51 9.59
CA LEU A 84 -10.37 6.29 10.27
C LEU A 84 -8.92 5.93 9.90
N VAL A 85 -8.53 6.06 8.62
CA VAL A 85 -7.15 5.80 8.18
C VAL A 85 -6.19 6.84 8.77
N ARG A 86 -6.60 8.11 8.88
CA ARG A 86 -5.78 9.16 9.51
C ARG A 86 -5.60 8.93 11.02
N ASP A 87 -6.65 8.52 11.71
CA ASP A 87 -6.59 8.20 13.14
C ASP A 87 -5.70 6.96 13.39
N LEU A 88 -5.78 5.98 12.49
CA LEU A 88 -4.90 4.82 12.50
C LEU A 88 -3.45 5.19 12.19
N ASP A 89 -3.18 6.05 11.20
CA ASP A 89 -1.85 6.59 10.89
C ASP A 89 -1.27 7.30 12.10
N ALA A 90 -2.02 8.18 12.75
CA ALA A 90 -1.60 8.87 13.97
C ALA A 90 -1.31 7.91 15.13
N THR A 91 -2.11 6.84 15.28
CA THR A 91 -1.91 5.81 16.30
C THR A 91 -0.61 5.01 16.06
N LEU A 92 -0.27 4.73 14.79
CA LEU A 92 0.85 3.86 14.43
C LEU A 92 2.15 4.60 14.16
N THR A 93 2.10 5.91 13.90
CA THR A 93 3.28 6.74 13.61
C THR A 93 4.35 6.65 14.70
N PRO A 94 4.03 6.70 16.02
CA PRO A 94 5.03 6.54 17.08
C PRO A 94 5.75 5.18 17.06
N TYR A 95 5.15 4.17 16.42
CA TYR A 95 5.71 2.81 16.29
C TYR A 95 6.42 2.59 14.95
N GLY A 96 6.70 3.68 14.21
CA GLY A 96 7.45 3.65 12.96
C GLY A 96 6.65 3.16 11.75
N MET A 97 5.32 3.23 11.81
CA MET A 97 4.44 2.77 10.75
C MET A 97 3.47 3.87 10.32
N ARG A 98 3.25 3.97 9.02
CA ARG A 98 2.36 4.93 8.37
C ARG A 98 1.28 4.20 7.56
N CYS A 99 0.12 4.81 7.45
CA CYS A 99 -1.04 4.34 6.70
C CYS A 99 -1.61 5.50 5.87
N ARG A 100 -1.79 5.31 4.56
CA ARG A 100 -2.41 6.32 3.69
C ARG A 100 -3.35 5.66 2.69
N VAL A 101 -4.50 6.29 2.44
CA VAL A 101 -5.33 5.95 1.28
C VAL A 101 -4.60 6.47 0.05
N ILE A 102 -4.33 5.60 -0.92
CA ILE A 102 -3.60 5.96 -2.15
C ILE A 102 -4.49 5.94 -3.39
N ALA A 103 -5.64 5.26 -3.36
CA ALA A 103 -6.57 5.25 -4.48
C ALA A 103 -7.99 4.90 -4.04
N TRP A 104 -8.97 5.43 -4.76
CA TRP A 104 -10.38 5.07 -4.63
C TRP A 104 -10.82 4.27 -5.85
N ARG A 105 -11.47 3.13 -5.63
CA ARG A 105 -12.06 2.28 -6.68
C ARG A 105 -13.54 2.05 -6.36
N SER A 106 -14.31 1.59 -7.35
CA SER A 106 -15.73 1.29 -7.20
C SER A 106 -16.00 0.26 -6.09
N PHE A 107 -15.14 -0.77 -5.99
CA PHE A 107 -15.26 -1.88 -5.06
C PHE A 107 -14.43 -1.75 -3.76
N GLY A 108 -13.66 -0.67 -3.59
CA GLY A 108 -12.86 -0.50 -2.38
C GLY A 108 -11.90 0.68 -2.42
N ALA A 109 -11.33 0.99 -1.26
CA ALA A 109 -10.23 1.94 -1.13
C ALA A 109 -8.91 1.19 -1.02
N LEU A 110 -7.91 1.61 -1.79
CA LEU A 110 -6.57 1.05 -1.72
C LEU A 110 -5.77 1.81 -0.66
N VAL A 111 -5.33 1.09 0.37
CA VAL A 111 -4.58 1.64 1.49
C VAL A 111 -3.15 1.10 1.45
N LEU A 112 -2.19 2.01 1.51
CA LEU A 112 -0.77 1.72 1.66
C LEU A 112 -0.39 1.80 3.14
N ALA A 113 0.10 0.69 3.68
CA ALA A 113 0.69 0.64 5.00
C ALA A 113 2.19 0.37 4.88
N TYR A 114 3.02 1.19 5.50
CA TYR A 114 4.46 1.17 5.27
C TYR A 114 5.27 1.64 6.48
N ARG A 115 6.54 1.21 6.54
CA ARG A 115 7.54 1.73 7.47
C ARG A 115 8.46 2.70 6.73
N PRO A 116 8.42 4.01 7.03
CA PRO A 116 9.19 5.02 6.30
C PRO A 116 10.67 4.67 6.13
N THR A 117 11.32 4.26 7.22
CA THR A 117 12.74 3.93 7.25
C THR A 117 13.11 2.76 6.32
N LEU A 118 12.24 1.77 6.18
CA LEU A 118 12.47 0.62 5.32
C LEU A 118 12.17 0.95 3.86
N VAL A 119 11.10 1.70 3.58
CA VAL A 119 10.78 2.15 2.22
C VAL A 119 11.89 3.06 1.70
N GLU A 120 12.34 4.03 2.49
CA GLU A 120 13.45 4.91 2.11
C GLU A 120 14.70 4.13 1.72
N ARG A 121 15.04 3.06 2.45
CA ARG A 121 16.17 2.19 2.08
C ARG A 121 15.98 1.53 0.73
N CYS A 122 14.77 1.07 0.39
CA CYS A 122 14.46 0.49 -0.91
C CYS A 122 14.56 1.53 -2.03
N LEU A 123 14.03 2.74 -1.81
CA LEU A 123 14.02 3.80 -2.82
C LEU A 123 15.39 4.49 -2.99
N LYS A 124 16.30 4.33 -2.01
CA LYS A 124 17.69 4.81 -2.03
C LYS A 124 18.63 3.98 -2.89
N ASP A 125 18.24 2.78 -3.26
CA ASP A 125 19.01 1.97 -4.20
C ASP A 125 19.21 2.75 -5.51
N ALA A 126 20.45 2.79 -6.01
CA ALA A 126 20.81 3.67 -7.11
C ALA A 126 20.05 3.35 -8.40
N GLU A 127 19.77 2.07 -8.65
CA GLU A 127 19.02 1.63 -9.83
C GLU A 127 17.54 2.03 -9.70
N VAL A 128 16.95 1.76 -8.54
CA VAL A 128 15.56 2.13 -8.23
C VAL A 128 15.36 3.64 -8.28
N ALA A 129 16.26 4.42 -7.67
CA ALA A 129 16.19 5.88 -7.65
C ALA A 129 16.24 6.48 -9.07
N ARG A 130 17.08 5.92 -9.94
CA ARG A 130 17.18 6.33 -11.35
C ARG A 130 15.85 6.08 -12.09
N GLU A 131 15.27 4.89 -11.94
CA GLU A 131 14.01 4.55 -12.58
C GLU A 131 12.85 5.42 -12.10
N LEU A 132 12.74 5.63 -10.79
CA LEU A 132 11.72 6.52 -10.22
C LEU A 132 11.90 7.96 -10.69
N SER A 133 13.14 8.44 -10.83
CA SER A 133 13.42 9.77 -11.37
C SER A 133 12.94 9.90 -12.82
N CYS A 134 13.13 8.88 -13.66
CA CYS A 134 12.59 8.86 -15.03
C CYS A 134 11.04 8.90 -15.06
N LEU A 135 10.38 8.43 -13.99
CA LEU A 135 8.93 8.47 -13.82
C LEU A 135 8.43 9.76 -13.12
N GLY A 136 9.33 10.72 -12.88
CA GLY A 136 9.02 12.02 -12.30
C GLY A 136 8.89 12.03 -10.78
N TYR A 137 9.31 10.98 -10.07
CA TYR A 137 9.34 10.99 -8.60
C TYR A 137 10.45 11.95 -8.10
N PRO A 138 10.29 12.58 -6.93
CA PRO A 138 11.25 13.57 -6.44
C PRO A 138 12.62 12.94 -6.15
N ALA A 139 13.67 13.49 -6.77
CA ALA A 139 15.02 12.91 -6.83
C ALA A 139 15.85 12.96 -5.52
N ARG A 140 15.28 13.39 -4.39
CA ARG A 140 16.03 13.65 -3.14
C ARG A 140 16.08 12.49 -2.15
N LEU A 141 16.14 11.26 -2.66
CA LEU A 141 16.42 10.10 -1.80
C LEU A 141 17.89 9.69 -1.85
N GLY A 142 18.67 10.04 -2.90
CA GLY A 142 20.11 9.74 -3.01
C GLY A 142 21.05 10.74 -2.32
N PRO A 143 22.35 10.40 -2.13
CA PRO A 143 23.35 11.33 -1.60
C PRO A 143 23.48 12.56 -2.51
N VAL A 144 23.49 13.74 -1.88
CA VAL A 144 23.56 15.02 -2.56
C VAL A 144 24.89 15.11 -3.32
N SER A 145 24.85 15.00 -4.65
CA SER A 145 25.97 15.45 -5.47
C SER A 145 25.93 16.97 -5.48
N VAL A 146 26.89 17.58 -4.81
CA VAL A 146 27.04 19.03 -4.69
C VAL A 146 27.56 19.56 -6.03
N ALA A 147 26.66 19.93 -6.94
CA ALA A 147 27.00 20.76 -8.09
C ALA A 147 25.78 21.50 -8.64
N SER A 148 25.96 22.82 -8.80
CA SER A 148 25.10 23.80 -9.48
C SER A 148 23.97 24.46 -8.69
N SER A 149 24.39 25.41 -7.84
CA SER A 149 23.89 26.79 -7.75
C SER A 149 22.49 27.15 -8.27
N ARG A 150 21.58 27.41 -7.32
CA ARG A 150 20.89 28.71 -7.08
C ARG A 150 19.99 28.61 -5.85
N PRO A 151 20.16 29.43 -4.78
CA PRO A 151 19.18 29.51 -3.71
C PRO A 151 18.26 30.71 -3.93
N CYS A 152 16.99 30.46 -4.28
CA CYS A 152 15.94 31.48 -4.15
C CYS A 152 14.70 30.85 -3.51
N GLY A 153 14.52 31.09 -2.22
CA GLY A 153 13.31 30.76 -1.45
C GLY A 153 13.63 30.35 0.00
N PRO A 154 12.83 30.78 1.00
CA PRO A 154 12.98 30.37 2.39
C PRO A 154 12.39 28.96 2.54
N GLN A 155 13.04 27.97 1.97
CA GLN A 155 12.76 26.57 2.23
C GLN A 155 14.08 25.96 2.68
N GLY A 156 14.20 25.77 3.99
CA GLY A 156 15.29 25.00 4.57
C GLY A 156 15.38 23.60 3.95
N PRO A 157 16.47 22.86 4.18
CA PRO A 157 16.61 21.53 3.60
C PRO A 157 15.40 20.67 3.99
N ALA A 158 14.62 20.26 2.98
CA ALA A 158 13.51 19.34 3.15
C ALA A 158 14.00 18.14 3.97
N ARG A 159 13.33 17.85 5.08
CA ARG A 159 13.70 16.73 5.97
C ARG A 159 13.54 15.43 5.18
N ALA A 160 14.30 14.39 5.50
CA ALA A 160 14.24 13.11 4.79
C ALA A 160 12.81 12.54 4.67
N GLY A 161 11.95 12.81 5.68
CA GLY A 161 10.54 12.44 5.66
C GLY A 161 9.69 13.19 4.62
N ASP A 162 10.05 14.42 4.26
CA ASP A 162 9.31 15.23 3.27
C ASP A 162 9.50 14.66 1.86
N ALA A 163 10.68 14.08 1.57
CA ALA A 163 10.97 13.47 0.27
C ALA A 163 10.20 12.15 0.05
N LEU A 164 10.10 11.30 1.09
CA LEU A 164 9.30 10.09 1.02
C LEU A 164 7.81 10.41 0.87
N ASP A 165 7.31 11.38 1.63
CA ASP A 165 5.91 11.80 1.55
C ASP A 165 5.57 12.30 0.13
N GLY A 166 6.46 13.07 -0.51
CA GLY A 166 6.31 13.46 -1.92
C GLY A 166 6.33 12.27 -2.89
N CYS A 167 7.13 11.23 -2.63
CA CYS A 167 7.11 10.00 -3.43
C CYS A 167 5.78 9.24 -3.27
N VAL A 168 5.26 9.13 -2.05
CA VAL A 168 3.98 8.44 -1.78
C VAL A 168 2.80 9.20 -2.39
N GLU A 169 2.84 10.54 -2.35
CA GLU A 169 1.84 11.40 -3.01
C GLU A 169 1.88 11.24 -4.53
N HIS A 170 3.06 11.23 -5.14
CA HIS A 170 3.21 10.98 -6.57
C HIS A 170 2.72 9.58 -6.96
N LEU A 171 3.02 8.57 -6.15
CA LEU A 171 2.50 7.21 -6.34
C LEU A 171 0.96 7.21 -6.30
N ALA A 172 0.34 7.86 -5.32
CA ALA A 172 -1.12 7.97 -5.21
C ALA A 172 -1.74 8.62 -6.46
N ARG A 173 -1.14 9.71 -6.96
CA ARG A 173 -1.56 10.35 -8.22
C ARG A 173 -1.50 9.38 -9.40
N ARG A 174 -0.42 8.60 -9.51
CA ARG A 174 -0.24 7.59 -10.59
C ARG A 174 -1.32 6.51 -10.56
N PHE A 175 -1.75 6.08 -9.38
CA PHE A 175 -2.88 5.16 -9.23
C PHE A 175 -4.21 5.76 -9.72
N GLY A 176 -4.38 7.08 -9.67
CA GLY A 176 -5.58 7.77 -10.16
C GLY A 176 -5.61 7.97 -11.68
N GLU A 177 -4.45 8.11 -12.31
CA GLU A 177 -4.34 8.45 -13.74
C GLU A 177 -4.36 7.25 -14.69
N ARG A 178 -3.80 6.11 -14.26
CA ARG A 178 -3.62 4.92 -15.10
C ARG A 178 -3.99 3.65 -14.31
N GLY A 179 -3.81 2.48 -14.93
CA GLY A 179 -3.83 1.19 -14.24
C GLY A 179 -2.81 1.12 -13.09
N VAL A 180 -2.69 -0.03 -12.44
CA VAL A 180 -1.79 -0.18 -11.28
C VAL A 180 -0.34 0.12 -11.67
N PRO A 181 0.30 1.19 -11.13
CA PRO A 181 1.69 1.53 -11.46
C PRO A 181 2.63 0.39 -11.06
N HIS A 182 3.41 -0.13 -11.99
CA HIS A 182 4.29 -1.28 -11.75
C HIS A 182 5.44 -0.93 -10.80
N GLU A 183 5.88 0.33 -10.80
CA GLU A 183 6.91 0.85 -9.89
C GLU A 183 6.52 0.76 -8.42
N VAL A 184 5.24 0.50 -8.10
CA VAL A 184 4.80 0.20 -6.74
C VAL A 184 5.58 -0.96 -6.12
N GLY A 185 6.06 -1.91 -6.94
CA GLY A 185 6.89 -3.01 -6.47
C GLY A 185 8.11 -2.56 -5.67
N TYR A 186 8.72 -1.43 -6.03
CA TYR A 186 9.84 -0.83 -5.31
C TYR A 186 9.47 -0.39 -3.89
N PHE A 187 8.32 0.26 -3.73
CA PHE A 187 7.78 0.65 -2.43
C PHE A 187 7.46 -0.56 -1.56
N LEU A 188 7.03 -1.67 -2.19
CA LEU A 188 6.73 -2.94 -1.51
C LEU A 188 7.98 -3.75 -1.16
N GLY A 189 9.18 -3.31 -1.56
CA GLY A 189 10.45 -3.99 -1.31
C GLY A 189 10.68 -5.21 -2.19
N TYR A 190 10.09 -5.24 -3.39
CA TYR A 190 10.41 -6.25 -4.39
C TYR A 190 11.76 -5.93 -5.02
N PRO A 191 12.59 -6.94 -5.36
CA PRO A 191 13.88 -6.70 -5.99
C PRO A 191 13.72 -6.00 -7.33
N ALA A 192 14.66 -5.14 -7.69
CA ALA A 192 14.57 -4.39 -8.94
C ALA A 192 14.55 -5.29 -10.18
N ALA A 193 15.28 -6.40 -10.16
CA ALA A 193 15.22 -7.40 -11.21
C ALA A 193 13.82 -8.01 -11.39
N ASP A 194 13.07 -8.23 -10.29
CA ASP A 194 11.71 -8.80 -10.38
C ASP A 194 10.68 -7.75 -10.82
N VAL A 195 10.85 -6.47 -10.44
CA VAL A 195 9.97 -5.38 -10.89
C VAL A 195 10.16 -5.12 -12.38
N ARG A 196 11.41 -5.00 -12.85
CA ARG A 196 11.72 -4.88 -14.28
C ARG A 196 11.25 -6.08 -15.07
N GLY A 197 11.57 -7.28 -14.61
CA GLY A 197 11.12 -8.52 -15.26
C GLY A 197 9.60 -8.59 -15.39
N PHE A 198 8.85 -8.11 -14.40
CA PHE A 198 7.40 -8.00 -14.50
C PHE A 198 6.96 -7.05 -15.61
N VAL A 199 7.61 -5.89 -15.74
CA VAL A 199 7.31 -4.90 -16.77
C VAL A 199 7.67 -5.42 -18.16
N GLU A 200 8.90 -5.90 -18.33
CA GLU A 200 9.45 -6.40 -19.60
C GLU A 200 8.66 -7.59 -20.14
N ASN A 201 8.20 -8.49 -19.26
CA ASN A 201 7.45 -9.68 -19.65
C ASN A 201 5.93 -9.48 -19.54
N GLU A 202 5.44 -8.26 -19.26
CA GLU A 202 4.02 -7.96 -19.04
C GLU A 202 3.35 -8.93 -18.03
N GLY A 203 4.08 -9.30 -16.99
CA GLY A 203 3.66 -10.25 -15.97
C GLY A 203 3.62 -11.71 -16.42
N ARG A 204 4.11 -12.07 -17.61
CA ARG A 204 4.22 -13.46 -18.08
C ARG A 204 5.62 -14.01 -17.80
N ASP A 205 5.86 -15.28 -18.14
CA ASP A 205 7.19 -15.94 -18.14
C ASP A 205 8.01 -15.82 -16.84
N TYR A 206 7.32 -15.80 -15.70
CA TYR A 206 7.95 -15.76 -14.38
C TYR A 206 8.50 -17.14 -13.98
N LEU A 207 9.62 -17.14 -13.24
CA LEU A 207 10.28 -18.35 -12.76
C LEU A 207 9.53 -19.00 -11.60
N CYS A 208 8.93 -18.18 -10.71
CA CYS A 208 8.01 -18.65 -9.69
C CYS A 208 7.06 -17.54 -9.25
N CYS A 209 5.97 -17.91 -8.58
CA CYS A 209 4.96 -16.98 -8.09
C CYS A 209 4.64 -17.26 -6.61
N GLY A 210 4.55 -16.20 -5.82
CA GLY A 210 4.16 -16.23 -4.42
C GLY A 210 3.55 -14.90 -4.01
N CYS A 211 4.24 -14.16 -3.13
CA CYS A 211 3.82 -12.80 -2.77
C CYS A 211 4.02 -11.79 -3.92
N TRP A 212 4.87 -12.11 -4.89
CA TRP A 212 5.04 -11.42 -6.17
C TRP A 212 5.49 -12.45 -7.23
N LYS A 213 5.59 -12.02 -8.50
CA LYS A 213 6.14 -12.82 -9.61
C LYS A 213 7.65 -12.63 -9.69
N VAL A 214 8.40 -13.72 -9.72
CA VAL A 214 9.87 -13.71 -9.60
C VAL A 214 10.49 -13.96 -10.97
N TYR A 215 11.49 -13.16 -11.32
CA TYR A 215 12.17 -13.18 -12.61
C TYR A 215 13.67 -13.43 -12.51
N ALA A 216 14.27 -13.29 -11.31
CA ALA A 216 15.70 -13.50 -11.11
C ALA A 216 16.02 -14.54 -10.02
N ASP A 217 15.90 -14.18 -8.73
CA ASP A 217 16.35 -15.03 -7.62
C ASP A 217 15.21 -15.82 -6.98
N VAL A 218 14.90 -16.98 -7.57
CA VAL A 218 13.88 -17.92 -7.07
C VAL A 218 14.16 -18.34 -5.63
N ARG A 219 15.41 -18.65 -5.27
CA ARG A 219 15.76 -19.16 -3.95
C ARG A 219 15.56 -18.09 -2.86
N GLY A 220 16.06 -16.87 -3.08
CA GLY A 220 15.86 -15.77 -2.16
C GLY A 220 14.42 -15.29 -2.07
N ALA A 221 13.67 -15.33 -3.18
CA ALA A 221 12.24 -15.04 -3.16
C ALA A 221 11.46 -16.06 -2.32
N MET A 222 11.69 -17.36 -2.51
CA MET A 222 11.03 -18.42 -1.74
C MET A 222 11.33 -18.32 -0.23
N ARG A 223 12.57 -17.99 0.15
CA ARG A 223 12.91 -17.71 1.57
C ARG A 223 12.11 -16.53 2.13
N ARG A 224 11.97 -15.44 1.35
CA ARG A 224 11.18 -14.27 1.75
C ARG A 224 9.69 -14.60 1.85
N PHE A 225 9.12 -15.34 0.91
CA PHE A 225 7.73 -15.81 0.99
C PHE A 225 7.47 -16.65 2.24
N ALA A 226 8.36 -17.59 2.55
CA ALA A 226 8.24 -18.42 3.75
C ALA A 226 8.32 -17.59 5.04
N ARG A 227 9.23 -16.61 5.08
CA ARG A 227 9.34 -15.65 6.20
C ARG A 227 8.06 -14.84 6.36
N TYR A 228 7.52 -14.28 5.28
CA TYR A 228 6.27 -13.51 5.32
C TYR A 228 5.09 -14.36 5.80
N LYS A 229 4.92 -15.59 5.29
CA LYS A 229 3.88 -16.52 5.76
C LYS A 229 3.99 -16.82 7.25
N ARG A 230 5.20 -17.09 7.76
CA ARG A 230 5.44 -17.36 9.19
C ARG A 230 5.07 -16.15 10.06
N CYS A 231 5.52 -14.96 9.65
CA CYS A 231 5.20 -13.70 10.33
C CYS A 231 3.68 -13.44 10.34
N THR A 232 3.00 -13.60 9.20
CA THR A 232 1.55 -13.42 9.10
C THR A 232 0.80 -14.34 10.05
N ARG A 233 1.15 -15.63 10.11
CA ARG A 233 0.52 -16.59 11.04
C ARG A 233 0.68 -16.15 12.50
N ARG A 234 1.88 -15.71 12.89
CA ARG A 234 2.16 -15.25 14.26
C ARG A 234 1.34 -14.01 14.62
N VAL A 235 1.32 -12.99 13.76
CA VAL A 235 0.58 -11.75 14.02
C VAL A 235 -0.92 -12.01 14.10
N LEU A 236 -1.46 -12.83 13.18
CA LEU A 236 -2.88 -13.20 13.21
C LEU A 236 -3.27 -13.92 14.51
N HIS A 237 -2.41 -14.83 14.99
CA HIS A 237 -2.65 -15.50 16.26
C HIS A 237 -2.64 -14.51 17.43
N LEU A 238 -1.61 -13.67 17.56
CA LEU A 238 -1.49 -12.69 18.64
C LEU A 238 -2.64 -11.67 18.64
N TYR A 239 -3.01 -11.16 17.48
CA TYR A 239 -4.15 -10.25 17.36
C TYR A 239 -5.46 -10.96 17.75
N GLY A 240 -5.63 -12.22 17.35
CA GLY A 240 -6.78 -13.04 17.73
C GLY A 240 -6.87 -13.33 19.24
N THR A 241 -5.75 -13.30 19.97
CA THR A 241 -5.72 -13.41 21.44
C THR A 241 -5.90 -12.06 22.14
N GLY A 242 -6.14 -10.98 21.40
CA GLY A 242 -6.40 -9.64 21.96
C GLY A 242 -5.17 -8.76 22.12
N VAL A 243 -4.00 -9.13 21.57
CA VAL A 243 -2.81 -8.25 21.58
C VAL A 243 -3.12 -7.00 20.75
N PRO A 244 -2.97 -5.79 21.30
CA PRO A 244 -3.32 -4.56 20.61
C PRO A 244 -2.40 -4.30 19.41
N LEU A 245 -2.93 -3.62 18.40
CA LEU A 245 -2.22 -3.34 17.16
C LEU A 245 -0.90 -2.57 17.38
N THR A 246 -0.88 -1.65 18.34
CA THR A 246 0.30 -0.84 18.69
C THR A 246 1.45 -1.69 19.23
N GLU A 247 1.15 -2.76 19.97
CA GLU A 247 2.16 -3.70 20.46
C GLU A 247 2.70 -4.56 19.32
N LEU A 248 1.84 -5.02 18.42
CA LEU A 248 2.25 -5.74 17.20
C LEU A 248 3.12 -4.90 16.27
N ALA A 249 2.86 -3.59 16.22
CA ALA A 249 3.59 -2.63 15.38
C ALA A 249 4.87 -2.11 16.04
N ARG A 250 5.16 -2.45 17.29
CA ARG A 250 6.32 -1.91 18.01
C ARG A 250 7.60 -2.28 17.29
N ASP A 251 8.31 -1.27 16.78
CA ASP A 251 9.56 -1.48 16.08
C ASP A 251 10.65 -1.93 17.07
N PRO A 252 11.26 -3.12 16.90
CA PRO A 252 12.34 -3.54 17.77
C PRO A 252 13.58 -2.62 17.69
N ALA A 253 13.74 -1.84 16.61
CA ALA A 253 14.82 -0.86 16.48
C ALA A 253 14.55 0.47 17.21
N CYS A 254 13.28 0.85 17.43
CA CYS A 254 12.92 2.04 18.23
C CYS A 254 12.86 1.73 19.73
N ALA A 255 12.68 0.47 20.12
CA ALA A 255 12.64 0.05 21.53
C ALA A 255 13.99 0.14 22.25
N GLN A 256 15.10 0.40 21.53
CA GLN A 256 16.44 0.56 22.09
C GLN A 256 16.83 2.03 22.38
N VAL A 257 15.90 2.98 22.20
CA VAL A 257 16.17 4.44 22.34
C VAL A 257 15.31 5.08 23.45
N ALA A 258 14.84 4.29 24.41
CA ALA A 258 14.11 4.77 25.59
C ALA A 258 14.80 4.35 26.88
#